data_AF-A0A1A9M9J5-F1
#
_entry.id   AF-A0A1A9M9J5-F1
#
_cell.length_a   1.000
_cell.length_b   1.000
_cell.length_c   1.000
_cell.angle_alpha   90.00
_cell.angle_beta   90.00
_cell.angle_gamma   90.00
#
_symmetry.space_group_name_H-M   'P 1'
#
loop_
_entity.id
_entity.type
_entity.pdbx_description
1 polymer ?
#
loop_
_entity_poly.entity_id
_entity_poly.type
_entity_poly.pdbx_seq_one_letter_code
_entity_poly.pdbx_strand_id
1 'polypeptide(L)'
;MTSGGREFLKWLAAAFMTGDHVLKILAIGYVPVVTELGRVAFPLFALVLAYNLAQPKADVEKSVKRLFLWGLIATPVAAIAFQRVFPLNVLLAFALAAVCILAIERGRWVFFALCALLAPAAVDYRWSGLAIVLGAWVFWRNPWQWRLSRVVLALVLIVLPVALLCLVNETPWGLLALPLLLLAKVRIPVPRSRRAFYFYYVGHLLVLSLLSYAML
;
A
#
# COMPACT_ATOMS: atom_id res chain seq x y z
N MET A 1 16.62 -1.86 4.82
CA MET A 1 16.03 -3.08 4.25
C MET A 1 16.86 -3.51 3.05
N THR A 2 17.11 -4.80 2.90
CA THR A 2 17.83 -5.35 1.74
C THR A 2 16.98 -5.24 0.48
N SER A 3 17.59 -5.33 -0.71
CA SER A 3 16.83 -5.31 -1.97
C SER A 3 15.85 -6.48 -2.06
N GLY A 4 16.33 -7.71 -1.80
CA GLY A 4 15.50 -8.91 -1.87
C GLY A 4 14.51 -9.04 -0.72
N GLY A 5 14.83 -8.57 0.50
CA GLY A 5 13.87 -8.55 1.61
C GLY A 5 12.65 -7.68 1.33
N ARG A 6 12.83 -6.51 0.69
CA ARG A 6 11.71 -5.66 0.25
C ARG A 6 10.84 -6.34 -0.81
N GLU A 7 11.49 -7.03 -1.73
CA GLU A 7 10.79 -7.75 -2.80
C GLU A 7 10.01 -8.95 -2.26
N PHE A 8 10.60 -9.69 -1.32
CA PHE A 8 9.93 -10.76 -0.59
C PHE A 8 8.68 -10.24 0.12
N LEU A 9 8.77 -9.15 0.89
CA LEU A 9 7.61 -8.59 1.57
C LEU A 9 6.51 -8.12 0.62
N LYS A 10 6.88 -7.59 -0.54
CA LYS A 10 5.91 -7.21 -1.59
C LYS A 10 5.15 -8.44 -2.10
N TRP A 11 5.82 -9.55 -2.34
CA TRP A 11 5.16 -10.80 -2.77
C TRP A 11 4.36 -11.47 -1.64
N LEU A 12 4.84 -11.39 -0.40
CA LEU A 12 4.10 -11.84 0.77
C LEU A 12 2.78 -11.06 0.93
N ALA A 13 2.85 -9.73 0.83
CA ALA A 13 1.66 -8.88 0.82
C ALA A 13 0.72 -9.20 -0.35
N ALA A 14 1.27 -9.54 -1.53
CA ALA A 14 0.47 -9.93 -2.69
C ALA A 14 -0.27 -11.26 -2.45
N ALA A 15 0.36 -12.23 -1.79
CA ALA A 15 -0.29 -13.48 -1.42
C ALA A 15 -1.44 -13.25 -0.43
N PHE A 16 -1.22 -12.44 0.61
CA PHE A 16 -2.27 -12.07 1.57
C PHE A 16 -3.45 -11.34 0.93
N MET A 17 -3.17 -10.35 0.08
CA MET A 17 -4.18 -9.63 -0.69
C MET A 17 -4.98 -10.57 -1.60
N THR A 18 -4.32 -11.53 -2.24
CA THR A 18 -4.97 -12.46 -3.17
C THR A 18 -5.92 -13.40 -2.43
N GLY A 19 -5.54 -13.89 -1.25
CA GLY A 19 -6.44 -14.67 -0.40
C GLY A 19 -7.71 -13.89 -0.06
N ASP A 20 -7.58 -12.64 0.40
CA ASP A 20 -8.72 -11.77 0.70
C ASP A 20 -9.59 -11.46 -0.53
N HIS A 21 -8.96 -11.25 -1.70
CA HIS A 21 -9.69 -11.03 -2.95
C HIS A 21 -10.44 -12.27 -3.42
N VAL A 22 -9.88 -13.48 -3.27
CA VAL A 22 -10.56 -14.74 -3.57
C VAL A 22 -11.85 -14.83 -2.76
N LEU A 23 -11.79 -14.56 -1.46
CA LEU A 23 -12.97 -14.63 -0.59
C LEU A 23 -14.05 -13.62 -0.98
N LYS A 24 -13.65 -12.39 -1.31
CA LYS A 24 -14.56 -11.30 -1.65
C LYS A 24 -15.19 -11.44 -3.05
N ILE A 25 -14.39 -11.77 -4.06
CA ILE A 25 -14.83 -11.79 -5.47
C ILE A 25 -15.64 -13.06 -5.78
N LEU A 26 -15.30 -14.19 -5.16
CA LEU A 26 -16.03 -15.45 -5.32
C LEU A 26 -17.14 -15.63 -4.27
N ALA A 27 -17.41 -14.60 -3.46
CA ALA A 27 -18.45 -14.61 -2.42
C ALA A 27 -18.39 -15.83 -1.46
N ILE A 28 -17.18 -16.35 -1.17
CA ILE A 28 -16.96 -17.51 -0.29
C ILE A 28 -17.29 -17.18 1.18
N GLY A 29 -17.29 -15.89 1.53
CA GLY A 29 -17.57 -15.43 2.90
C GLY A 29 -16.31 -15.39 3.77
N TYR A 30 -16.52 -15.39 5.09
CA TYR A 30 -15.43 -15.29 6.06
C TYR A 30 -14.69 -16.63 6.20
N VAL A 31 -13.40 -16.62 5.89
CA VAL A 31 -12.49 -17.71 6.23
C VAL A 31 -11.50 -17.20 7.29
N PRO A 32 -11.45 -17.84 8.49
CA PRO A 32 -10.51 -17.47 9.54
C PRO A 32 -9.08 -17.46 9.03
N VAL A 33 -8.25 -16.57 9.59
CA VAL A 33 -6.85 -16.34 9.21
C VAL A 33 -6.67 -15.73 7.82
N VAL A 34 -7.33 -16.23 6.77
CA VAL A 34 -7.18 -15.68 5.40
C VAL A 34 -7.70 -14.25 5.33
N THR A 35 -8.90 -14.00 5.86
CA THR A 35 -9.49 -12.65 5.93
C THR A 35 -8.60 -11.69 6.71
N GLU A 36 -8.05 -12.19 7.81
CA GLU A 36 -7.21 -11.38 8.71
C GLU A 36 -5.84 -11.05 8.12
N LEU A 37 -5.20 -12.03 7.48
CA LEU A 37 -3.96 -11.80 6.73
C LEU A 37 -4.17 -10.79 5.60
N GLY A 38 -5.34 -10.78 4.98
CA GLY A 38 -5.77 -9.73 4.04
C GLY A 38 -5.61 -8.31 4.59
N ARG A 39 -5.88 -8.10 5.88
CA ARG A 39 -5.75 -6.80 6.56
C ARG A 39 -4.30 -6.38 6.76
N VAL A 40 -3.36 -7.32 6.73
CA VAL A 40 -1.91 -7.09 6.81
C VAL A 40 -1.34 -6.60 5.48
N ALA A 41 -1.95 -6.99 4.36
CA ALA A 41 -1.41 -6.76 3.02
C ALA A 41 -1.17 -5.27 2.72
N PHE A 42 -2.17 -4.43 2.98
CA PHE A 42 -2.09 -2.99 2.71
C PHE A 42 -0.98 -2.27 3.49
N PRO A 43 -0.94 -2.32 4.84
CA PRO A 43 0.12 -1.63 5.59
C PRO A 43 1.50 -2.15 5.20
N LEU A 44 1.64 -3.44 4.85
CA LEU A 44 2.91 -4.00 4.39
C LEU A 44 3.34 -3.40 3.05
N PHE A 45 2.45 -3.30 2.06
CA PHE A 45 2.73 -2.59 0.80
C PHE A 45 3.06 -1.12 1.02
N ALA A 46 2.28 -0.43 1.85
CA ALA A 46 2.44 0.99 2.17
C ALA A 46 3.83 1.28 2.76
N LEU A 47 4.26 0.46 3.73
CA LEU A 47 5.56 0.60 4.40
C LEU A 47 6.73 0.28 3.44
N VAL A 48 6.61 -0.75 2.61
CA VAL A 48 7.64 -1.07 1.58
C VAL A 48 7.74 0.05 0.54
N LEU A 49 6.62 0.63 0.11
CA LEU A 49 6.59 1.76 -0.80
C LEU A 49 7.24 2.99 -0.18
N ALA A 50 6.83 3.37 1.03
CA ALA A 50 7.36 4.51 1.76
C ALA A 50 8.89 4.40 1.94
N TYR A 51 9.38 3.23 2.34
CA TYR A 51 10.82 2.98 2.44
C TYR A 51 11.55 3.15 1.10
N ASN A 52 10.95 2.66 0.00
CA ASN A 52 11.53 2.81 -1.34
C ASN A 52 11.61 4.28 -1.78
N LEU A 53 10.57 5.07 -1.51
CA LEU A 53 10.51 6.49 -1.86
C LEU A 53 11.41 7.36 -0.96
N ALA A 54 11.71 6.92 0.26
CA ALA A 54 12.60 7.64 1.17
C ALA A 54 14.08 7.56 0.76
N GLN A 55 14.47 6.63 -0.13
CA GLN A 55 15.87 6.44 -0.48
C GLN A 55 16.46 7.66 -1.21
N PRO A 56 17.72 8.03 -0.99
CA PRO A 56 18.37 9.18 -1.64
C PRO A 56 18.27 9.19 -3.18
N LYS A 57 18.32 8.01 -3.80
CA LYS A 57 18.27 7.83 -5.26
C LYS A 57 16.87 7.50 -5.80
N ALA A 58 15.83 7.68 -4.99
CA ALA A 58 14.46 7.37 -5.41
C ALA A 58 13.97 8.38 -6.46
N ASP A 59 13.42 7.85 -7.55
CA ASP A 59 12.71 8.65 -8.54
C ASP A 59 11.20 8.58 -8.23
N VAL A 60 10.75 9.58 -7.47
CA VAL A 60 9.36 9.69 -7.00
C VAL A 60 8.43 9.95 -8.18
N GLU A 61 8.81 10.80 -9.13
CA GLU A 61 7.98 11.13 -10.30
C GLU A 61 7.76 9.91 -11.21
N LYS A 62 8.80 9.11 -11.46
CA LYS A 62 8.65 7.84 -12.19
C LYS A 62 7.77 6.85 -11.43
N SER A 63 7.83 6.85 -10.11
CA SER A 63 6.96 6.01 -9.29
C SER A 63 5.50 6.47 -9.36
N VAL A 64 5.23 7.78 -9.31
CA VAL A 64 3.91 8.37 -9.55
C VAL A 64 3.36 7.95 -10.91
N LYS A 65 4.09 8.23 -12.00
CA LYS A 65 3.65 7.89 -13.37
C LYS A 65 3.32 6.42 -13.52
N ARG A 66 4.17 5.54 -12.97
CA ARG A 66 3.95 4.09 -13.03
C ARG A 66 2.74 3.65 -12.21
N LEU A 67 2.61 4.10 -10.97
CA LEU A 67 1.48 3.76 -10.10
C LEU A 67 0.16 4.28 -10.66
N PHE A 68 0.16 5.51 -11.17
CA PHE A 68 -1.01 6.13 -11.78
C PHE A 68 -1.45 5.39 -13.04
N LEU A 69 -0.52 5.12 -13.97
CA LEU A 69 -0.83 4.38 -15.21
C LEU A 69 -1.42 2.99 -14.91
N TRP A 70 -0.74 2.20 -14.06
CA TRP A 70 -1.22 0.87 -13.72
C TRP A 70 -2.50 0.91 -12.87
N GLY A 71 -2.66 1.93 -12.04
CA GLY A 71 -3.89 2.18 -11.31
C GLY A 71 -5.07 2.46 -12.23
N LEU A 72 -4.90 3.30 -13.26
CA LEU A 72 -5.94 3.57 -14.25
C LEU A 72 -6.33 2.30 -15.03
N ILE A 73 -5.34 1.51 -15.45
CA ILE A 73 -5.58 0.22 -16.12
C ILE A 73 -6.34 -0.75 -15.20
N ALA A 74 -5.99 -0.78 -13.91
CA ALA A 74 -6.63 -1.66 -12.95
C ALA A 74 -8.03 -1.20 -12.53
N THR A 75 -8.39 0.09 -12.63
CA THR A 75 -9.69 0.62 -12.20
C THR A 75 -10.89 -0.11 -12.81
N PRO A 76 -11.04 -0.25 -14.14
CA PRO A 76 -12.20 -0.95 -14.70
C PRO A 76 -12.24 -2.42 -14.27
N VAL A 77 -11.09 -3.09 -14.22
CA VAL A 77 -10.98 -4.48 -13.76
C VAL A 77 -11.40 -4.62 -12.30
N ALA A 78 -10.92 -3.75 -11.43
CA ALA A 78 -11.26 -3.73 -10.02
C ALA A 78 -12.74 -3.40 -9.81
N ALA A 79 -13.31 -2.49 -10.63
CA ALA A 79 -14.72 -2.14 -10.54
C ALA A 79 -15.63 -3.33 -10.87
N ILE A 80 -15.26 -4.11 -11.89
CA ILE A 80 -15.93 -5.38 -12.23
C ILE A 80 -15.73 -6.41 -11.12
N ALA A 81 -14.49 -6.61 -10.66
CA ALA A 81 -14.16 -7.61 -9.66
C ALA A 81 -14.93 -7.43 -8.34
N PHE A 82 -15.05 -6.18 -7.88
CA PHE A 82 -15.68 -5.85 -6.60
C PHE A 82 -17.11 -5.29 -6.75
N GLN A 83 -17.66 -5.26 -7.96
CA GLN A 83 -19.00 -4.73 -8.26
C GLN A 83 -19.24 -3.32 -7.69
N ARG A 84 -18.20 -2.47 -7.69
CA ARG A 84 -18.24 -1.11 -7.14
C ARG A 84 -17.24 -0.21 -7.86
N VAL A 85 -17.65 1.02 -8.19
CA VAL A 85 -16.76 2.00 -8.85
C VAL A 85 -15.84 2.69 -7.85
N PHE A 86 -16.36 2.99 -6.66
CA PHE A 86 -15.62 3.65 -5.59
C PHE A 86 -15.58 2.81 -4.31
N PRO A 87 -14.54 2.97 -3.48
CA PRO A 87 -13.32 3.77 -3.74
C PRO A 87 -12.42 3.19 -4.86
N LEU A 88 -11.59 4.05 -5.45
CA LEU A 88 -10.61 3.68 -6.47
C LEU A 88 -9.50 2.81 -5.89
N ASN A 89 -8.88 1.99 -6.74
CA ASN A 89 -7.96 0.94 -6.30
C ASN A 89 -6.71 1.43 -5.54
N VAL A 90 -6.09 0.50 -4.81
CA VAL A 90 -4.90 0.73 -3.98
C VAL A 90 -3.69 1.32 -4.73
N LEU A 91 -3.51 1.04 -6.03
CA LEU A 91 -2.40 1.63 -6.79
C LEU A 91 -2.59 3.14 -6.96
N LEU A 92 -3.83 3.60 -7.11
CA LEU A 92 -4.16 5.03 -7.15
C LEU A 92 -4.03 5.67 -5.76
N ALA A 93 -4.34 4.95 -4.67
CA ALA A 93 -4.04 5.40 -3.31
C ALA A 93 -2.52 5.62 -3.11
N PHE A 94 -1.69 4.69 -3.60
CA PHE A 94 -0.23 4.83 -3.57
C PHE A 94 0.30 5.91 -4.51
N ALA A 95 -0.31 6.10 -5.68
CA ALA A 95 0.01 7.20 -6.58
C ALA A 95 -0.26 8.55 -5.90
N LEU A 96 -1.41 8.70 -5.24
CA LEU A 96 -1.75 9.89 -4.46
C LEU A 96 -0.72 10.16 -3.36
N ALA A 97 -0.36 9.14 -2.57
CA ALA A 97 0.65 9.30 -1.53
C ALA A 97 2.02 9.73 -2.10
N ALA A 98 2.43 9.16 -3.24
CA ALA A 98 3.65 9.57 -3.92
C ALA A 98 3.57 10.99 -4.51
N VAL A 99 2.39 11.44 -4.96
CA VAL A 99 2.13 12.83 -5.38
C VAL A 99 2.26 13.78 -4.19
N CYS A 100 1.72 13.42 -3.03
CA CYS A 100 1.87 14.20 -1.80
C CYS A 100 3.35 14.32 -1.38
N ILE A 101 4.12 13.22 -1.47
CA ILE A 101 5.57 13.24 -1.22
C ILE A 101 6.26 14.21 -2.19
N LEU A 102 5.97 14.11 -3.49
CA LEU A 102 6.55 14.99 -4.51
C LEU A 102 6.19 16.46 -4.30
N ALA A 103 4.97 16.73 -3.81
CA ALA A 103 4.52 18.08 -3.46
C ALA A 103 5.32 18.64 -2.27
N ILE A 104 5.56 17.82 -1.24
CA ILE A 104 6.41 18.17 -0.09
C ILE A 104 7.84 18.46 -0.55
N GLU A 105 8.44 17.55 -1.34
CA GLU A 105 9.82 17.71 -1.85
C GLU A 105 10.00 18.98 -2.70
N ARG A 106 8.93 19.42 -3.39
CA ARG A 106 8.92 20.64 -4.22
C ARG A 106 8.41 21.88 -3.48
N GLY A 107 8.12 21.79 -2.18
CA GLY A 107 7.60 22.91 -1.38
C GLY A 107 6.21 23.42 -1.81
N ARG A 108 5.41 22.60 -2.51
CA ARG A 108 4.08 22.96 -3.03
C ARG A 108 3.00 22.69 -1.98
N TRP A 109 3.03 23.41 -0.87
CA TRP A 109 2.19 23.16 0.31
C TRP A 109 0.68 23.27 0.07
N VAL A 110 0.23 24.24 -0.72
CA VAL A 110 -1.19 24.39 -1.06
C VAL A 110 -1.69 23.19 -1.85
N PHE A 111 -0.93 22.75 -2.85
CA PHE A 111 -1.26 21.56 -3.64
C PHE A 111 -1.23 20.30 -2.77
N PHE A 112 -0.24 20.16 -1.89
CA PHE A 112 -0.19 19.09 -0.90
C PHE A 112 -1.44 19.08 -0.02
N ALA A 113 -1.86 20.23 0.54
CA ALA A 113 -3.03 20.33 1.41
C ALA A 113 -4.32 19.90 0.69
N LEU A 114 -4.53 20.36 -0.54
CA LEU A 114 -5.68 19.95 -1.36
C LEU A 114 -5.67 18.43 -1.62
N CYS A 115 -4.52 17.89 -2.04
CA CYS A 115 -4.36 16.46 -2.28
C CYS A 115 -4.50 15.62 -1.01
N ALA A 116 -4.03 16.09 0.14
CA ALA A 116 -4.07 15.34 1.40
C ALA A 116 -5.45 15.43 2.07
N LEU A 117 -6.20 16.50 1.84
CA LEU A 117 -7.52 16.69 2.45
C LEU A 117 -8.64 16.07 1.62
N LEU A 118 -8.67 16.33 0.31
CA LEU A 118 -9.83 16.00 -0.54
C LEU A 118 -9.68 14.68 -1.28
N ALA A 119 -8.53 14.46 -1.91
CA ALA A 119 -8.32 13.30 -2.78
C ALA A 119 -8.40 11.93 -2.07
N PRO A 120 -8.09 11.76 -0.77
CA PRO A 120 -8.19 10.45 -0.13
C PRO A 120 -9.61 9.90 -0.08
N ALA A 121 -10.64 10.77 -0.14
CA ALA A 121 -12.03 10.35 -0.18
C ALA A 121 -12.35 9.42 -1.37
N ALA A 122 -11.61 9.57 -2.48
CA ALA A 122 -11.85 8.85 -3.72
C ALA A 122 -11.09 7.52 -3.82
N VAL A 123 -10.13 7.22 -2.95
CA VAL A 123 -9.22 6.06 -3.08
C VAL A 123 -9.32 5.09 -1.90
N ASP A 124 -8.91 3.83 -2.13
CA ASP A 124 -8.87 2.78 -1.13
C ASP A 124 -8.03 3.19 0.08
N TYR A 125 -8.42 2.74 1.27
CA TYR A 125 -7.78 3.04 2.57
C TYR A 125 -7.75 4.53 2.98
N ARG A 126 -8.23 5.44 2.11
CA ARG A 126 -8.49 6.86 2.38
C ARG A 126 -7.34 7.53 3.15
N TRP A 127 -7.66 8.41 4.11
CA TRP A 127 -6.68 9.16 4.90
C TRP A 127 -5.75 8.26 5.71
N SER A 128 -6.21 7.11 6.21
CA SER A 128 -5.37 6.15 6.95
C SER A 128 -4.24 5.62 6.06
N GLY A 129 -4.57 5.28 4.81
CA GLY A 129 -3.60 4.83 3.84
C GLY A 129 -2.55 5.88 3.49
N LEU A 130 -2.99 7.11 3.27
CA LEU A 130 -2.11 8.25 3.06
C LEU A 130 -1.18 8.49 4.27
N ALA A 131 -1.75 8.47 5.49
CA ALA A 131 -1.01 8.71 6.72
C ALA A 131 0.09 7.68 6.96
N ILE A 132 -0.16 6.40 6.68
CA ILE A 132 0.86 5.34 6.81
C ILE A 132 2.03 5.59 5.85
N VAL A 133 1.76 5.89 4.57
CA VAL A 133 2.82 6.10 3.58
C VAL A 133 3.62 7.37 3.90
N LEU A 134 2.94 8.49 4.18
CA LEU A 134 3.59 9.76 4.49
C LEU A 134 4.38 9.69 5.78
N GLY A 135 3.78 9.18 6.86
CA GLY A 135 4.46 9.06 8.15
C GLY A 135 5.70 8.18 8.06
N ALA A 136 5.59 7.01 7.42
CA ALA A 136 6.73 6.12 7.25
C ALA A 136 7.81 6.73 6.33
N TRP A 137 7.42 7.47 5.28
CA TRP A 137 8.36 8.19 4.43
C TRP A 137 9.11 9.27 5.23
N VAL A 138 8.40 10.09 6.03
CA VAL A 138 9.02 11.10 6.92
C VAL A 138 9.97 10.43 7.90
N PHE A 139 9.59 9.30 8.50
CA PHE A 139 10.43 8.56 9.44
C PHE A 139 11.76 8.13 8.82
N TRP A 140 11.75 7.56 7.61
CA TRP A 140 12.96 7.07 6.96
C TRP A 140 13.77 8.15 6.24
N ARG A 141 13.10 9.15 5.65
CA ARG A 141 13.75 10.25 4.94
C ARG A 141 14.31 11.30 5.90
N ASN A 142 13.62 11.51 7.02
CA ASN A 142 13.85 12.59 7.98
C ASN A 142 14.17 13.95 7.31
N PRO A 143 13.28 14.47 6.44
CA PRO A 143 13.59 15.63 5.60
C PRO A 143 13.85 16.91 6.43
N TRP A 144 13.31 16.98 7.65
CA TRP A 144 13.44 18.11 8.56
C TRP A 144 14.49 17.91 9.66
N GLN A 145 15.29 16.83 9.59
CA GLN A 145 16.40 16.56 10.51
C GLN A 145 16.03 16.64 12.01
N TRP A 146 14.88 16.07 12.38
CA TRP A 146 14.39 16.13 13.76
C TRP A 146 15.36 15.44 14.73
N ARG A 147 15.53 16.04 15.93
CA ARG A 147 16.40 15.53 17.00
C ARG A 147 15.66 14.66 18.03
N LEU A 148 14.42 14.26 17.76
CA LEU A 148 13.65 13.39 18.64
C LEU A 148 14.20 11.95 18.64
N SER A 149 13.92 11.23 19.72
CA SER A 149 14.19 9.79 19.82
C SER A 149 13.54 9.02 18.65
N ARG A 150 14.30 8.12 18.02
CA ARG A 150 13.79 7.26 16.93
C ARG A 150 12.60 6.41 17.36
N VAL A 151 12.52 6.05 18.65
CA VAL A 151 11.38 5.28 19.19
C VAL A 151 10.11 6.12 19.15
N VAL A 152 10.19 7.38 19.60
CA VAL A 152 9.05 8.32 19.58
C VAL A 152 8.60 8.57 18.14
N LEU A 153 9.55 8.78 17.22
CA LEU A 153 9.22 8.97 15.81
C LEU A 153 8.58 7.73 15.19
N ALA A 154 9.05 6.52 15.52
CA ALA A 154 8.43 5.29 15.03
C ALA A 154 7.00 5.12 15.58
N LEU A 155 6.79 5.41 16.86
CA LEU A 155 5.46 5.34 17.47
C LEU A 155 4.48 6.31 16.80
N VAL A 156 4.87 7.57 16.61
CA VAL A 156 3.99 8.60 16.06
C VAL A 156 3.79 8.46 14.55
N LEU A 157 4.85 8.20 13.79
CA LEU A 157 4.81 8.26 12.34
C LEU A 157 4.51 6.91 11.66
N ILE A 158 4.67 5.79 12.37
CA ILE A 158 4.43 4.46 11.82
C ILE A 158 3.35 3.73 12.62
N VAL A 159 3.55 3.55 13.93
CA VAL A 159 2.64 2.71 14.73
C VAL A 159 1.26 3.35 14.84
N LEU A 160 1.17 4.64 15.14
CA LEU A 160 -0.10 5.35 15.29
C LEU A 160 -0.94 5.30 13.99
N PRO A 161 -0.44 5.64 12.80
CA PRO A 161 -1.21 5.48 11.55
C PRO A 161 -1.69 4.05 11.29
N VAL A 162 -0.86 3.02 11.58
CA VAL A 162 -1.28 1.62 11.44
C VAL A 162 -2.32 1.24 12.47
N ALA A 163 -2.22 1.73 13.71
CA ALA A 163 -3.20 1.51 14.76
C ALA A 163 -4.55 2.17 14.42
N LEU A 164 -4.54 3.41 13.90
CA LEU A 164 -5.74 4.08 13.41
C LEU A 164 -6.40 3.30 12.26
N LEU A 165 -5.61 2.74 11.34
CA LEU A 165 -6.14 1.84 10.32
C LEU A 165 -6.79 0.59 10.93
N CYS A 166 -6.20 0.03 11.99
CA CYS A 166 -6.75 -1.14 12.70
C CYS A 166 -8.08 -0.80 13.40
N LEU A 167 -8.21 0.40 13.97
CA LEU A 167 -9.47 0.89 14.54
C LEU A 167 -10.55 1.01 13.47
N VAL A 168 -10.22 1.58 12.30
CA VAL A 168 -11.17 1.71 11.18
C VAL A 168 -11.58 0.36 10.61
N ASN A 169 -10.66 -0.61 10.59
CA ASN A 169 -10.95 -1.98 10.13
C ASN A 169 -11.53 -2.88 11.23
N GLU A 170 -11.70 -2.37 12.45
CA GLU A 170 -12.17 -3.12 13.64
C GLU A 170 -11.34 -4.39 13.93
N THR A 171 -10.05 -4.39 13.59
CA THR A 171 -9.19 -5.57 13.70
C THR A 171 -7.72 -5.19 13.91
N PRO A 172 -7.01 -5.80 14.89
CA PRO A 172 -5.62 -5.47 15.18
C PRO A 172 -4.63 -6.08 14.18
N TRP A 173 -5.06 -6.97 13.29
CA TRP A 173 -4.18 -7.75 12.42
C TRP A 173 -3.26 -6.90 11.56
N GLY A 174 -3.68 -5.69 11.15
CA GLY A 174 -2.84 -4.75 10.42
C GLY A 174 -1.51 -4.42 11.12
N LEU A 175 -1.45 -4.49 12.46
CA LEU A 175 -0.23 -4.28 13.24
C LEU A 175 0.85 -5.33 12.97
N LEU A 176 0.49 -6.53 12.48
CA LEU A 176 1.46 -7.56 12.10
C LEU A 176 2.37 -7.14 10.96
N ALA A 177 2.00 -6.12 10.17
CA ALA A 177 2.91 -5.56 9.18
C ALA A 177 4.22 -5.05 9.83
N LEU A 178 4.16 -4.56 11.08
CA LEU A 178 5.31 -4.01 11.80
C LEU A 178 6.39 -5.06 12.13
N PRO A 179 6.09 -6.20 12.79
CA PRO A 179 7.08 -7.27 12.96
C PRO A 179 7.49 -7.90 11.63
N LEU A 180 6.59 -8.02 10.65
CA LEU A 180 6.95 -8.55 9.32
C LEU A 180 7.99 -7.68 8.61
N LEU A 181 8.03 -6.37 8.84
CA LEU A 181 9.09 -5.51 8.30
C LEU A 181 10.50 -5.95 8.72
N LEU A 182 10.65 -6.69 9.82
CA LEU A 182 11.95 -7.21 10.26
C LEU A 182 12.52 -8.21 9.24
N LEU A 183 11.67 -8.96 8.52
CA LEU A 183 12.10 -9.87 7.46
C LEU A 183 12.79 -9.13 6.31
N ALA A 184 12.48 -7.84 6.12
CA ALA A 184 13.15 -7.01 5.12
C ALA A 184 14.64 -6.75 5.43
N LYS A 185 15.09 -7.04 6.65
CA LYS A 185 16.51 -6.94 7.05
C LYS A 185 17.29 -8.20 6.67
N VAL A 186 16.62 -9.34 6.50
CA VAL A 186 17.23 -10.60 6.11
C VAL A 186 17.68 -10.55 4.64
N ARG A 187 18.79 -11.22 4.32
CA ARG A 187 19.30 -11.35 2.94
C ARG A 187 18.57 -12.48 2.22
N ILE A 188 17.33 -12.21 1.81
CA ILE A 188 16.53 -13.15 1.04
C ILE A 188 16.85 -12.96 -0.45
N PRO A 189 17.26 -14.00 -1.21
CA PRO A 189 17.69 -13.88 -2.61
C PRO A 189 16.51 -13.77 -3.59
N VAL A 190 15.55 -12.86 -3.35
CA VAL A 190 14.45 -12.59 -4.28
C VAL A 190 14.83 -11.50 -5.27
N PRO A 191 14.81 -11.75 -6.60
CA PRO A 191 15.16 -10.76 -7.61
C PRO A 191 14.08 -9.70 -7.75
N ARG A 192 14.48 -8.44 -7.97
CA ARG A 192 13.52 -7.34 -8.14
C ARG A 192 12.68 -7.52 -9.40
N SER A 193 11.40 -7.83 -9.22
CA SER A 193 10.45 -7.86 -10.31
C SER A 193 9.89 -6.44 -10.54
N ARG A 194 10.39 -5.77 -11.59
CA ARG A 194 10.01 -4.37 -11.89
C ARG A 194 8.54 -4.25 -12.31
N ARG A 195 8.12 -5.08 -13.28
CA ARG A 195 6.78 -5.04 -13.89
C ARG A 195 5.87 -6.19 -13.46
N ALA A 196 6.43 -7.33 -13.04
CA ALA A 196 5.64 -8.53 -12.76
C ALA A 196 4.55 -8.30 -11.70
N PHE A 197 4.84 -7.52 -10.66
CA PHE A 197 3.83 -7.16 -9.65
C PHE A 197 2.60 -6.47 -10.23
N TYR A 198 2.78 -5.57 -11.20
CA TYR A 198 1.66 -4.84 -11.80
C TYR A 198 0.83 -5.72 -12.72
N PHE A 199 1.49 -6.56 -13.53
CA PHE A 199 0.81 -7.57 -14.33
C PHE A 199 0.05 -8.56 -13.45
N TYR A 200 0.66 -9.01 -12.34
CA TYR A 200 0.00 -9.84 -11.36
C TYR A 200 -1.22 -9.14 -10.73
N TYR A 201 -1.07 -7.87 -10.33
CA TYR A 201 -2.15 -7.10 -9.72
C TYR A 201 -3.38 -6.99 -10.63
N VAL A 202 -3.20 -6.69 -11.91
CA VAL A 202 -4.32 -6.64 -12.86
C VAL A 202 -4.81 -8.06 -13.19
N GLY A 203 -3.88 -8.98 -13.43
CA GLY A 203 -4.16 -10.34 -13.87
C GLY A 203 -4.96 -11.16 -12.85
N HIS A 204 -4.62 -11.11 -11.56
CA HIS A 204 -5.37 -11.87 -10.55
C HIS A 204 -6.81 -11.35 -10.41
N LEU A 205 -7.05 -10.03 -10.50
CA LEU A 205 -8.40 -9.48 -10.48
C LEU A 205 -9.20 -9.92 -11.71
N LEU A 206 -8.60 -9.90 -12.91
CA LEU A 206 -9.23 -10.39 -14.13
C LEU A 206 -9.59 -11.87 -14.01
N VAL A 207 -8.65 -12.72 -13.61
CA VAL A 207 -8.86 -14.16 -13.47
C VAL A 207 -9.96 -14.45 -12.44
N LEU A 208 -9.93 -13.81 -11.28
CA LEU A 208 -10.97 -14.00 -10.25
C LEU A 208 -12.34 -13.51 -10.73
N SER A 209 -12.39 -12.40 -11.48
CA SER A 209 -13.64 -11.91 -12.06
C SER A 209 -14.22 -12.93 -13.05
N LEU A 210 -13.39 -13.45 -13.97
CA LEU A 210 -13.81 -14.45 -14.95
C LEU A 210 -14.30 -15.74 -14.28
N LEU A 211 -13.61 -16.20 -13.24
CA LEU A 211 -14.03 -17.35 -12.45
C LEU A 211 -15.37 -17.09 -11.75
N SER A 212 -15.56 -15.90 -11.17
CA SER A 212 -16.82 -15.51 -10.54
C SER A 212 -17.98 -15.58 -11.53
N TYR A 213 -17.81 -15.03 -12.75
CA TYR A 213 -18.83 -15.12 -13.80
C TYR A 213 -19.06 -16.54 -14.35
N ALA A 214 -18.04 -17.40 -14.34
CA ALA A 214 -18.17 -18.79 -14.78
C ALA A 214 -18.88 -19.70 -13.75
N MET A 215 -18.96 -19.25 -12.49
CA MET A 215 -19.67 -19.95 -11.41
C MET A 215 -21.14 -19.52 -11.26
N LEU A 216 -21.55 -18.46 -11.98
CA LEU A 216 -22.94 -17.99 -12.09
C LEU A 216 -23.66 -18.72 -13.23
#